data_AF-A0A9P0KEF5-F1
#
_entry.id   AF-A0A9P0KEF5-F1
#
_cell.length_a   1.000
_cell.length_b   1.000
_cell.length_c   1.000
_cell.angle_alpha   90.00
_cell.angle_beta   90.00
_cell.angle_gamma   90.00
#
_symmetry.space_group_name_H-M   'P 1'
#
loop_
_entity.id
_entity.type
_entity.pdbx_description
1 polymer ?
#
loop_
_entity_poly.entity_id
_entity_poly.type
_entity_poly.pdbx_seq_one_letter_code
_entity_poly.pdbx_strand_id
1 'polypeptide(L)'
;MHSARHAIKILCDKSEIQKHSSGKQHTKLVKSLHTHKTLTDMTSYMEKISLNNKFKTVEIRIATYAAEHNISFNTLNHLSEIIRISFDDSEIAKNFTCSRTKATAIVNNVLGQYSFKNSINLLQTNKFSLIADSFIQLNIWI
;
A
#
# COMPACT_ATOMS: atom_id res chain seq x y z
N MET A 1 7.62 -75.02 22.35
CA MET A 1 8.51 -73.86 22.06
C MET A 1 7.97 -73.17 20.81
N HIS A 2 7.07 -72.21 21.04
CA HIS A 2 6.45 -71.36 20.02
C HIS A 2 7.43 -70.24 19.65
N SER A 3 7.71 -70.02 18.36
CA SER A 3 7.83 -68.68 17.77
C SER A 3 8.16 -68.80 16.27
N ALA A 4 7.10 -68.94 15.45
CA ALA A 4 7.22 -68.74 14.02
C ALA A 4 7.28 -67.23 13.76
N ARG A 5 8.48 -66.73 13.44
CA ARG A 5 8.70 -65.35 12.99
C ARG A 5 7.96 -65.14 11.68
N HIS A 6 6.82 -64.45 11.74
CA HIS A 6 6.07 -64.05 10.56
C HIS A 6 6.83 -62.91 9.86
N ALA A 7 7.44 -63.22 8.71
CA ALA A 7 8.05 -62.22 7.84
C ALA A 7 6.93 -61.40 7.17
N ILE A 8 6.80 -60.13 7.56
CA ILE A 8 5.87 -59.19 6.91
C ILE A 8 6.51 -58.75 5.60
N LYS A 9 6.04 -59.33 4.49
CA LYS A 9 6.46 -58.94 3.14
C LYS A 9 5.67 -57.70 2.72
N ILE A 10 6.31 -56.52 2.76
CA ILE A 10 5.70 -55.29 2.23
C ILE A 10 5.75 -55.35 0.70
N LEU A 11 4.70 -55.91 0.09
CA LEU A 11 4.45 -55.86 -1.35
C LEU A 11 3.76 -54.52 -1.65
N CYS A 12 4.54 -53.52 -2.05
CA CYS A 12 3.99 -52.25 -2.54
C CYS A 12 3.72 -52.38 -4.04
N ASP A 13 2.46 -52.66 -4.38
CA ASP A 13 2.01 -52.74 -5.77
C ASP A 13 1.61 -51.34 -6.29
N LYS A 14 1.66 -51.13 -7.61
CA LYS A 14 1.37 -49.81 -8.23
C LYS A 14 -0.02 -49.27 -7.82
N SER A 15 -0.97 -50.19 -7.61
CA SER A 15 -2.32 -49.91 -7.15
C SER A 15 -2.36 -49.25 -5.76
N GLU A 16 -1.47 -49.64 -4.85
CA GLU A 16 -1.40 -49.10 -3.49
C GLU A 16 -0.80 -47.68 -3.47
N ILE A 17 0.20 -47.41 -4.33
CA ILE A 17 0.73 -46.06 -4.53
C ILE A 17 -0.35 -45.14 -5.10
N GLN A 18 -1.15 -45.65 -6.05
CA GLN A 18 -2.20 -44.87 -6.68
C GLN A 18 -3.34 -44.54 -5.69
N LYS A 19 -3.74 -45.52 -4.84
CA LYS A 19 -4.66 -45.29 -3.72
C LYS A 19 -4.11 -44.27 -2.72
N HIS A 20 -2.82 -44.33 -2.38
CA HIS A 20 -2.18 -43.36 -1.49
C HIS A 20 -2.23 -41.94 -2.08
N SER A 21 -1.92 -41.77 -3.38
CA SER A 21 -1.97 -40.47 -4.06
C SER A 21 -3.38 -39.86 -4.09
N SER A 22 -4.41 -40.71 -4.19
CA SER A 22 -5.82 -40.31 -4.12
C SER A 22 -6.33 -40.19 -2.68
N GLY A 23 -5.49 -40.50 -1.68
CA GLY A 23 -5.84 -40.48 -0.27
C GLY A 23 -6.13 -39.07 0.25
N LYS A 24 -6.99 -39.00 1.26
CA LYS A 24 -7.43 -37.73 1.88
C LYS A 24 -6.26 -36.90 2.44
N GLN A 25 -5.23 -37.55 2.99
CA GLN A 25 -4.06 -36.85 3.51
C GLN A 25 -3.17 -36.28 2.40
N HIS A 26 -2.83 -37.08 1.38
CA HIS A 26 -2.04 -36.62 0.24
C HIS A 26 -2.73 -35.45 -0.47
N THR A 27 -4.02 -35.60 -0.80
CA THR A 27 -4.82 -34.54 -1.42
C THR A 27 -4.92 -33.27 -0.55
N LYS A 28 -5.03 -33.40 0.78
CA LYS A 28 -5.03 -32.25 1.70
C LYS A 28 -3.69 -31.52 1.70
N LEU A 29 -2.57 -32.26 1.72
CA LEU A 29 -1.22 -31.68 1.68
C LEU A 29 -0.95 -30.99 0.33
N VAL A 30 -1.29 -31.63 -0.79
CA VAL A 30 -1.15 -31.04 -2.13
C VAL A 30 -2.01 -29.78 -2.30
N LYS A 31 -3.24 -29.78 -1.81
CA LYS A 31 -4.10 -28.58 -1.80
C LYS A 31 -3.52 -27.46 -0.93
N SER A 32 -2.90 -27.81 0.21
CA SER A 32 -2.21 -26.84 1.06
C SER A 32 -1.02 -26.20 0.34
N LEU A 33 -0.28 -26.96 -0.46
CA LEU A 33 0.83 -26.41 -1.26
C LEU A 33 0.35 -25.37 -2.28
N HIS A 34 -0.85 -25.55 -2.85
CA HIS A 34 -1.45 -24.59 -3.79
C HIS A 34 -1.91 -23.28 -3.11
N THR A 35 -2.10 -23.29 -1.79
CA THR A 35 -2.47 -22.08 -1.02
C THR A 35 -1.27 -21.24 -0.59
N HIS A 36 -0.05 -21.80 -0.63
CA HIS A 36 1.16 -21.06 -0.29
C HIS A 36 1.64 -20.27 -1.52
N LYS A 37 1.93 -18.97 -1.32
CA LYS A 37 2.50 -18.12 -2.36
C LYS A 37 3.85 -18.66 -2.81
N THR A 38 4.02 -18.79 -4.11
CA THR A 38 5.24 -19.24 -4.76
C THR A 38 6.27 -18.11 -4.84
N LEU A 39 7.54 -18.42 -5.12
CA LEU A 39 8.57 -17.40 -5.33
C LEU A 39 8.21 -16.46 -6.50
N THR A 40 7.50 -16.96 -7.52
CA THR A 40 6.98 -16.17 -8.64
C THR A 40 5.94 -15.13 -8.19
N ASP A 41 5.14 -15.45 -7.17
CA ASP A 41 4.19 -14.51 -6.56
C ASP A 41 4.88 -13.40 -5.76
N MET A 42 6.15 -13.60 -5.38
CA MET A 42 6.94 -12.58 -4.70
C MET A 42 7.38 -11.49 -5.68
N THR A 43 7.77 -11.85 -6.90
CA THR A 43 8.20 -10.90 -7.95
C THR A 43 7.05 -9.99 -8.36
N SER A 44 5.87 -10.56 -8.61
CA SER A 44 4.66 -9.78 -8.94
C SER A 44 4.21 -8.88 -7.78
N TYR A 45 4.41 -9.33 -6.53
CA TYR A 45 4.17 -8.51 -5.35
C TYR A 45 5.14 -7.31 -5.27
N MET A 46 6.43 -7.50 -5.59
CA MET A 46 7.41 -6.43 -5.61
C MET A 46 7.11 -5.39 -6.71
N GLU A 47 6.72 -5.83 -7.90
CA GLU A 47 6.26 -4.95 -8.98
C GLU A 47 5.06 -4.11 -8.53
N LYS A 48 4.08 -4.74 -7.86
CA LYS A 48 2.91 -4.05 -7.31
C LYS A 48 3.27 -3.02 -6.23
N ILE A 49 4.24 -3.32 -5.36
CA ILE A 49 4.74 -2.34 -4.38
C ILE A 49 5.37 -1.15 -5.09
N SER A 50 6.23 -1.40 -6.08
CA SER A 50 6.89 -0.36 -6.86
C SER A 50 5.87 0.56 -7.54
N LEU A 51 4.85 -0.03 -8.17
CA LEU A 51 3.74 0.70 -8.79
C LEU A 51 2.97 1.53 -7.74
N ASN A 52 2.65 0.94 -6.59
CA ASN A 52 1.96 1.62 -5.48
C ASN A 52 2.75 2.82 -4.94
N ASN A 53 4.08 2.72 -4.87
CA ASN A 53 4.93 3.82 -4.46
C ASN A 53 4.93 4.96 -5.50
N LYS A 54 4.91 4.62 -6.80
CA LYS A 54 4.77 5.59 -7.88
C LYS A 54 3.43 6.33 -7.78
N PHE A 55 2.32 5.61 -7.56
CA PHE A 55 1.01 6.22 -7.33
C PHE A 55 1.07 7.23 -6.19
N LYS A 56 1.50 6.81 -5.00
CA LYS A 56 1.62 7.69 -3.82
C LYS A 56 2.47 8.93 -4.12
N THR A 57 3.58 8.76 -4.84
CA THR A 57 4.48 9.88 -5.19
C THR A 57 3.76 10.92 -6.05
N VAL A 58 3.00 10.49 -7.06
CA VAL A 58 2.24 11.41 -7.93
C VAL A 58 1.16 12.13 -7.15
N GLU A 59 0.43 11.42 -6.28
CA GLU A 59 -0.63 12.02 -5.45
C GLU A 59 -0.07 13.07 -4.49
N ILE A 60 1.07 12.79 -3.85
CA ILE A 60 1.75 13.77 -2.99
C ILE A 60 2.17 14.99 -3.79
N ARG A 61 2.74 14.82 -4.99
CA ARG A 61 3.16 15.94 -5.84
C ARG A 61 1.99 16.84 -6.24
N ILE A 62 0.88 16.26 -6.67
CA ILE A 62 -0.31 17.04 -7.07
C ILE A 62 -0.95 17.75 -5.87
N ALA A 63 -1.05 17.06 -4.73
CA ALA A 63 -1.57 17.67 -3.50
C ALA A 63 -0.67 18.81 -3.00
N THR A 64 0.65 18.65 -3.10
CA THR A 64 1.64 19.68 -2.75
C THR A 64 1.51 20.89 -3.67
N TYR A 65 1.47 20.67 -4.99
CA TYR A 65 1.27 21.73 -5.98
C TYR A 65 -0.01 22.53 -5.70
N ALA A 66 -1.12 21.84 -5.41
CA ALA A 66 -2.36 22.52 -5.09
C ALA A 66 -2.26 23.35 -3.79
N ALA A 67 -1.56 22.85 -2.77
CA ALA A 67 -1.35 23.55 -1.52
C ALA A 67 -0.42 24.78 -1.67
N GLU A 68 0.68 24.64 -2.41
CA GLU A 68 1.67 25.70 -2.65
C GLU A 68 1.07 26.89 -3.40
N HIS A 69 0.18 26.63 -4.36
CA HIS A 69 -0.45 27.67 -5.17
C HIS A 69 -1.83 28.11 -4.65
N ASN A 70 -2.21 27.71 -3.44
CA ASN A 70 -3.52 28.01 -2.84
C ASN A 70 -4.70 27.65 -3.77
N ILE A 71 -4.57 26.55 -4.51
CA ILE A 71 -5.60 26.05 -5.42
C ILE A 71 -6.64 25.30 -4.60
N SER A 72 -7.91 25.59 -4.83
CA SER A 72 -9.01 24.89 -4.16
C SER A 72 -8.96 23.39 -4.45
N PHE A 73 -8.91 22.55 -3.42
CA PHE A 73 -8.92 21.09 -3.57
C PHE A 73 -10.22 20.56 -4.20
N ASN A 74 -11.27 21.38 -4.33
CA ASN A 74 -12.46 21.00 -5.08
C ASN A 74 -12.14 20.81 -6.58
N THR A 75 -11.17 21.55 -7.13
CA THR A 75 -10.78 21.43 -8.55
C THR A 75 -10.06 20.11 -8.83
N LEU A 76 -9.46 19.50 -7.81
CA LEU A 76 -8.77 18.21 -7.94
C LEU A 76 -9.71 17.06 -8.32
N ASN A 77 -11.00 17.16 -7.98
CA ASN A 77 -12.00 16.17 -8.41
C ASN A 77 -12.05 16.09 -9.95
N HIS A 78 -12.26 17.24 -10.60
CA HIS A 78 -12.30 17.32 -12.06
C HIS A 78 -10.93 17.08 -12.69
N LEU A 79 -9.84 17.55 -12.06
CA LEU A 79 -8.49 17.28 -12.52
C LEU A 79 -8.19 15.78 -12.58
N SER A 80 -8.63 15.02 -11.57
CA SER A 80 -8.42 13.57 -11.52
C SER A 80 -9.13 12.83 -12.66
N GLU A 81 -10.30 13.33 -13.06
CA GLU A 81 -11.05 12.81 -14.21
C GLU A 81 -10.35 13.15 -15.52
N ILE A 82 -9.90 14.39 -15.70
CA ILE A 82 -9.16 14.83 -16.88
C ILE A 82 -7.89 14.00 -17.05
N ILE A 83 -7.10 13.81 -16.00
CA ILE A 83 -5.86 13.01 -16.04
C ILE A 83 -6.14 11.57 -16.53
N ARG A 84 -7.23 10.96 -16.07
CA ARG A 84 -7.59 9.60 -16.46
C ARG A 84 -8.03 9.48 -17.92
N ILE A 85 -8.68 10.53 -18.45
CA ILE A 85 -9.19 10.56 -19.82
C ILE A 85 -8.07 10.95 -20.81
N SER A 86 -7.22 11.90 -20.43
CA SER A 86 -6.18 12.45 -21.31
C SER A 86 -4.94 11.56 -21.42
N PHE A 87 -4.67 10.69 -20.45
CA PHE A 87 -3.49 9.84 -20.42
C PHE A 87 -3.90 8.36 -20.28
N ASP A 88 -4.16 7.73 -21.42
CA ASP A 88 -4.54 6.32 -21.51
C ASP A 88 -3.33 5.37 -21.67
N ASP A 89 -2.17 5.89 -22.02
CA ASP A 89 -0.91 5.17 -22.14
C ASP A 89 -0.34 4.72 -20.77
N SER A 90 -0.60 5.51 -19.72
CA SER A 90 -0.06 5.31 -18.39
C SER A 90 -1.04 4.59 -17.46
N GLU A 91 -0.63 3.42 -16.95
CA GLU A 91 -1.35 2.72 -15.87
C GLU A 91 -1.48 3.59 -14.60
N ILE A 92 -0.52 4.50 -14.40
CA ILE A 92 -0.51 5.42 -13.26
C ILE A 92 -1.62 6.47 -13.40
N ALA A 93 -1.78 7.03 -14.60
CA ALA A 93 -2.79 8.04 -14.85
C ALA A 93 -4.20 7.44 -14.86
N LYS A 94 -4.37 6.25 -15.47
CA LYS A 94 -5.64 5.51 -15.50
C LYS A 94 -6.23 5.23 -14.12
N ASN A 95 -5.38 4.94 -13.13
CA ASN A 95 -5.80 4.62 -11.77
C ASN A 95 -5.61 5.78 -10.79
N PHE A 96 -5.40 7.01 -11.29
CA PHE A 96 -5.26 8.18 -10.46
C PHE A 96 -6.58 8.53 -9.76
N THR A 97 -6.58 8.62 -8.43
CA THR A 97 -7.79 8.80 -7.61
C THR A 97 -7.66 9.91 -6.56
N CYS A 98 -6.69 10.82 -6.73
CA CYS A 98 -6.48 11.92 -5.80
C CYS A 98 -7.53 13.02 -6.00
N SER A 99 -8.64 12.86 -5.30
CA SER A 99 -9.72 13.84 -5.20
C SER A 99 -9.56 14.71 -3.94
N ARG A 100 -10.49 15.64 -3.73
CA ARG A 100 -10.48 16.61 -2.61
C ARG A 100 -10.12 16.00 -1.25
N THR A 101 -10.85 14.98 -0.81
CA THR A 101 -10.70 14.39 0.54
C THR A 101 -9.32 13.75 0.72
N LYS A 102 -8.83 13.07 -0.31
CA LYS A 102 -7.51 12.43 -0.31
C LYS A 102 -6.40 13.47 -0.31
N ALA A 103 -6.51 14.51 -1.13
CA ALA A 103 -5.57 15.62 -1.14
C ALA A 103 -5.53 16.35 0.21
N THR A 104 -6.68 16.67 0.81
CA THR A 104 -6.75 17.25 2.16
C THR A 104 -6.08 16.36 3.20
N ALA A 105 -6.33 15.04 3.14
CA ALA A 105 -5.72 14.10 4.08
C ALA A 105 -4.20 14.03 3.91
N ILE A 106 -3.68 14.04 2.67
CA ILE A 106 -2.24 14.07 2.39
C ILE A 106 -1.62 15.35 2.94
N VAL A 107 -2.22 16.51 2.64
CA VAL A 107 -1.71 17.81 3.07
C VAL A 107 -1.70 17.91 4.59
N ASN A 108 -2.79 17.54 5.27
CA ASN A 108 -2.88 17.69 6.72
C ASN A 108 -2.05 16.63 7.48
N ASN A 109 -2.17 15.36 7.09
CA ASN A 109 -1.61 14.27 7.89
C ASN A 109 -0.19 13.88 7.48
N VAL A 110 0.24 14.19 6.26
CA VAL A 110 1.57 13.83 5.77
C VAL A 110 2.44 15.07 5.68
N LEU A 111 2.07 16.02 4.82
CA LEU A 111 2.87 17.22 4.57
C LEU A 111 2.92 18.12 5.81
N GLY A 112 1.78 18.36 6.47
CA GLY A 112 1.71 19.17 7.68
C GLY A 112 2.58 18.62 8.81
N GLN A 113 2.52 17.31 9.06
CA GLN A 113 3.36 16.67 10.08
C GLN A 113 4.85 16.72 9.72
N TYR A 114 5.19 16.49 8.45
CA TYR A 114 6.57 16.56 7.97
C TYR A 114 7.13 17.98 8.10
N SER A 115 6.41 18.98 7.58
CA SER A 115 6.79 20.38 7.62
C SER A 115 6.94 20.87 9.06
N PHE A 116 6.03 20.47 9.97
CA PHE A 116 6.13 20.82 11.38
C PHE A 116 7.40 20.28 12.03
N LYS A 117 7.71 18.99 11.83
CA LYS A 117 8.95 18.38 12.36
C LYS A 117 10.19 19.02 11.76
N ASN A 118 10.16 19.31 10.45
CA ASN A 118 11.25 19.99 9.78
C ASN A 118 11.47 21.40 10.34
N SER A 119 10.41 22.16 10.58
CA SER A 119 10.47 23.48 11.22
C SER A 119 11.07 23.40 12.61
N ILE A 120 10.68 22.41 13.44
CA ILE A 120 11.30 22.22 14.77
C ILE A 120 12.80 21.99 14.65
N ASN A 121 13.22 21.10 13.75
CA ASN A 121 14.63 20.80 13.55
C ASN A 121 15.42 22.05 13.10
N LEU A 122 14.84 22.84 12.18
CA LEU A 122 15.42 24.11 11.74
C LEU A 122 15.54 25.12 12.88
N LEU A 123 14.54 25.22 13.76
CA LEU A 123 14.55 26.12 14.91
C LEU A 123 15.56 25.68 16.00
N GLN A 124 15.81 24.37 16.14
CA GLN A 124 16.81 23.85 17.09
C GLN A 124 18.25 24.08 16.63
N THR A 125 18.49 24.06 15.32
CA THR A 125 19.84 24.12 14.74
C THR A 125 20.29 25.54 14.39
N ASN A 126 19.35 26.48 14.26
CA ASN A 126 19.64 27.84 13.82
C ASN A 126 19.19 28.88 14.86
N LYS A 127 19.94 29.97 14.97
CA LYS A 127 19.49 31.14 15.74
C LYS A 127 18.31 31.79 15.00
N PHE A 128 17.26 32.13 15.73
CA PHE A 128 16.09 32.80 15.19
C PHE A 128 15.62 33.91 16.13
N SER A 129 14.92 34.89 15.57
CA SER A 129 14.20 35.93 16.32
C SER A 129 12.71 35.69 16.18
N LEU A 130 11.97 35.81 17.28
CA LEU A 130 10.51 35.69 17.29
C LEU A 130 9.91 37.10 17.37
N ILE A 131 9.05 37.43 16.40
CA ILE A 131 8.18 38.62 16.47
C ILE A 131 6.80 38.10 16.82
N ALA A 132 6.32 38.44 18.01
CA ALA A 132 4.98 38.10 18.46
C ALA A 132 4.10 39.35 18.36
N ASP A 133 3.11 39.31 17.47
CA ASP A 133 2.12 40.37 17.30
C ASP A 133 0.75 39.84 17.77
N SER A 134 0.16 40.53 18.75
CA SER A 134 -1.08 40.10 19.39
C SER A 134 -2.25 40.94 18.87
N PHE A 135 -3.12 40.32 18.06
CA PHE A 135 -4.37 40.94 17.60
C PHE A 135 -5.53 40.45 18.46
N ILE A 136 -6.26 41.37 19.10
CA ILE A 136 -7.50 41.07 19.81
C ILE A 136 -8.66 41.27 18.82
N GLN A 137 -9.30 40.18 18.40
CA GLN A 137 -10.53 40.25 17.60
C GLN A 137 -11.73 40.54 18.51
N LEU A 138 -12.11 41.83 18.62
CA LEU A 138 -13.37 42.22 19.26
C LEU A 138 -14.54 41.93 18.30
N ASN A 139 -15.09 40.71 18.38
CA ASN A 139 -16.43 40.44 17.85
C ASN A 139 -17.46 41.06 18.81
N ILE A 140 -17.71 42.36 18.64
CA ILE A 140 -18.90 43.01 19.19
C ILE A 140 -20.07 42.58 18.30
N TRP A 141 -20.99 41.82 18.88
CA TRP A 141 -22.27 41.44 18.28
C TRP A 141 -23.08 42.69 17.93
N ILE A 142 -23.35 42.89 16.63
CA ILE A 142 -24.44 43.70 16.09
C ILE A 142 -25.20 42.81 15.11
#